data_AF-A0A0A2LFA1-F1
#
_entry.id   AF-A0A0A2LFA1-F1
#
_cell.length_a   1.000
_cell.length_b   1.000
_cell.length_c   1.000
_cell.angle_alpha   90.00
_cell.angle_beta   90.00
_cell.angle_gamma   90.00
#
_symmetry.space_group_name_H-M   'P 1'
#
loop_
_entity.id
_entity.type
_entity.pdbx_description
1 polymer ?
#
loop_
_entity_poly.entity_id
_entity_poly.type
_entity_poly.pdbx_seq_one_letter_code
_entity_poly.pdbx_strand_id
1 'polypeptide(L)'
;MKVIIIIGIVLVVIYYIGKNKQKNQPEKKNLSKKKPSFQSNSYFQSKLSEIKFPDRINAIDWHNQKIQQGLRTGDIELANLSYAKLYESIRQQNVNDNGEFDDILQTVGKEYKGFREYYQVEYPEQFLPPEERKKKKEKEFEKIKDLPVYLETGNYIELPKQILKYVDIVKPISEWYEIGLKPKKEKYGRWKAIKRSERYFGFYDAKLDKPSHKISLETGKRITQKPYFIKALNEQGIPLTDFVAYGKDLEHFVRAVDFFDNQKFENAQKEIDKALELKRKEDYEELKVDIEIKLNNEQVVDKEFKKYEFDIDSAIHIGKFNDWLKVLINNHKYDKVIDFINQANKTLEKLLSGEIEPKIYGKQSSDYYQYKKEQFNRNLIYIFDFKSSELEKSENSIKLLELFLSLYNKEDFRPIEKIADQFSAWNLNERAIELYRECLNMIGNENKPRIISRIEKKIQNNK
;
A
#
# COMPACT_ATOMS: atom_id res chain seq x y z
N MET A 1 22.07 -5.21 -13.46
CA MET A 1 22.05 -4.02 -12.57
C MET A 1 20.72 -3.25 -12.57
N LYS A 2 20.04 -3.06 -13.71
CA LYS A 2 18.72 -2.36 -13.76
C LYS A 2 17.57 -3.09 -13.01
N VAL A 3 17.63 -4.42 -12.89
CA VAL A 3 16.59 -5.24 -12.22
C VAL A 3 16.61 -5.12 -10.69
N ILE A 4 17.77 -4.82 -10.08
CA ILE A 4 17.91 -4.72 -8.62
C ILE A 4 17.34 -3.40 -8.09
N ILE A 5 17.40 -2.33 -8.88
CA ILE A 5 16.89 -0.99 -8.51
C ILE A 5 15.36 -0.97 -8.51
N ILE A 6 14.71 -1.69 -9.43
CA ILE A 6 13.24 -1.78 -9.52
C ILE A 6 12.67 -2.57 -8.34
N ILE A 7 13.35 -3.63 -7.88
CA ILE A 7 12.94 -4.42 -6.71
C ILE A 7 13.04 -3.58 -5.41
N GLY A 8 14.06 -2.72 -5.30
CA GLY A 8 14.22 -1.81 -4.17
C GLY A 8 13.08 -0.80 -4.04
N ILE A 9 12.62 -0.21 -5.15
CA ILE A 9 11.54 0.78 -5.16
C ILE A 9 10.18 0.14 -4.84
N VAL A 10 9.93 -1.07 -5.34
CA VAL A 10 8.70 -1.83 -5.06
C VAL A 10 8.60 -2.26 -3.59
N LEU A 11 9.73 -2.63 -2.96
CA LEU A 11 9.76 -3.00 -1.54
C LEU A 11 9.53 -1.80 -0.61
N VAL A 12 9.99 -0.60 -0.98
CA VAL A 12 9.75 0.65 -0.22
C VAL A 12 8.28 1.07 -0.27
N VAL A 13 7.62 0.92 -1.42
CA VAL A 13 6.18 1.22 -1.59
C VAL A 13 5.31 0.23 -0.79
N ILE A 14 5.65 -1.07 -0.80
CA ILE A 14 4.93 -2.08 0.00
C ILE A 14 5.14 -1.87 1.51
N TYR A 15 6.35 -1.47 1.93
CA TYR A 15 6.65 -1.17 3.33
C TYR A 15 5.84 0.04 3.85
N TYR A 16 5.68 1.09 3.04
CA TYR A 16 4.90 2.28 3.43
C TYR A 16 3.39 2.03 3.49
N ILE A 17 2.85 1.21 2.59
CA ILE A 17 1.42 0.82 2.60
C ILE A 17 1.10 -0.09 3.81
N GLY A 18 2.06 -0.90 4.26
CA GLY A 18 1.92 -1.76 5.44
C GLY A 18 1.87 -1.00 6.77
N LYS A 19 2.66 0.08 6.92
CA LYS A 19 2.76 0.83 8.18
C LYS A 19 1.55 1.73 8.46
N ASN A 20 0.87 2.22 7.42
CA ASN A 20 -0.32 3.07 7.55
C ASN A 20 -1.60 2.31 7.96
N LYS A 21 -1.61 0.96 7.92
CA LYS A 21 -2.74 0.16 8.44
C LYS A 21 -2.69 -0.12 9.95
N GLN A 22 -1.57 0.17 10.63
CA GLN A 22 -1.45 -0.06 12.08
C GLN A 22 -1.79 1.17 12.94
N LYS A 23 -1.82 2.39 12.38
CA LYS A 23 -2.09 3.62 13.16
C LYS A 23 -3.58 3.97 13.35
N ASN A 24 -4.50 3.26 12.70
CA ASN A 24 -5.96 3.45 12.85
C ASN A 24 -6.63 2.22 13.49
N GLN A 25 -6.00 1.61 14.50
CA GLN A 25 -6.78 0.82 15.46
C GLN A 25 -7.39 1.79 16.47
N PRO A 26 -8.72 1.85 16.63
CA PRO A 26 -9.30 2.57 17.75
C PRO A 26 -8.76 1.96 19.04
N GLU A 27 -8.26 2.82 19.94
CA GLU A 27 -7.92 2.45 21.31
C GLU A 27 -9.02 1.56 21.87
N LYS A 28 -8.63 0.39 22.39
CA LYS A 28 -9.50 -0.44 23.21
C LYS A 28 -9.86 0.35 24.46
N LYS A 29 -10.94 1.14 24.40
CA LYS A 29 -11.69 1.52 25.59
C LYS A 29 -12.08 0.21 26.26
N ASN A 30 -11.51 -0.02 27.44
CA ASN A 30 -11.98 -1.00 28.40
C ASN A 30 -13.42 -0.64 28.76
N LEU A 31 -14.37 -1.06 27.92
CA LEU A 31 -15.75 -1.22 28.32
C LEU A 31 -15.75 -2.41 29.27
N SER A 32 -15.73 -2.10 30.56
CA SER A 32 -16.12 -3.04 31.59
C SER A 32 -17.42 -3.71 31.13
N LYS A 33 -17.32 -4.98 30.76
CA LYS A 33 -18.51 -5.81 30.62
C LYS A 33 -19.11 -5.88 32.01
N LYS A 34 -20.03 -4.96 32.33
CA LYS A 34 -21.11 -5.25 33.27
C LYS A 34 -21.69 -6.57 32.80
N LYS A 35 -21.44 -7.63 33.58
CA LYS A 35 -22.11 -8.91 33.43
C LYS A 35 -23.61 -8.59 33.30
N PRO A 36 -24.32 -9.09 32.28
CA PRO A 36 -25.76 -9.13 32.35
C PRO A 36 -26.10 -9.85 33.65
N SER A 37 -26.86 -9.19 34.52
CA SER A 37 -27.50 -9.85 35.64
C SER A 37 -28.45 -10.89 35.06
N PHE A 38 -27.96 -12.14 34.95
CA PHE A 38 -28.82 -13.26 34.62
C PHE A 38 -29.76 -13.46 35.81
N GLN A 39 -30.99 -13.00 35.64
CA GLN A 39 -32.12 -13.48 36.43
C GLN A 39 -32.13 -15.01 36.31
N SER A 40 -32.15 -15.64 37.48
CA SER A 40 -32.22 -17.08 37.66
C SER A 40 -33.44 -17.65 36.91
N ASN A 41 -33.19 -18.31 35.78
CA ASN A 41 -34.17 -19.19 35.15
C ASN A 41 -33.55 -20.59 35.04
N SER A 42 -34.34 -21.60 35.40
CA SER A 42 -33.97 -23.00 35.62
C SER A 42 -32.95 -23.52 34.58
N TYR A 43 -31.80 -23.99 35.06
CA TYR A 43 -30.81 -24.65 34.21
C TYR A 43 -31.42 -25.89 33.56
N PHE A 44 -31.23 -26.06 32.26
CA PHE A 44 -31.51 -27.34 31.58
C PHE A 44 -30.72 -28.44 32.29
N GLN A 45 -31.44 -29.41 32.89
CA GLN A 45 -30.82 -30.53 33.57
C GLN A 45 -30.70 -31.69 32.59
N SER A 46 -29.46 -31.97 32.17
CA SER A 46 -29.17 -33.14 31.36
C SER A 46 -29.29 -34.40 32.20
N LYS A 47 -29.90 -35.46 31.64
CA LYS A 47 -30.06 -36.77 32.27
C LYS A 47 -29.12 -37.82 31.68
N LEU A 48 -28.24 -37.44 30.76
CA LEU A 48 -27.29 -38.34 30.11
C LEU A 48 -26.35 -39.06 31.07
N SER A 49 -26.03 -38.47 32.23
CA SER A 49 -25.22 -39.12 33.28
C SER A 49 -25.90 -40.33 33.92
N GLU A 50 -27.20 -40.51 33.70
CA GLU A 50 -27.99 -41.62 34.26
C GLU A 50 -28.05 -42.83 33.31
N ILE A 51 -27.58 -42.68 32.06
CA ILE A 51 -27.60 -43.72 31.03
C ILE A 51 -26.32 -44.57 31.14
N LYS A 52 -26.45 -45.90 31.24
CA LYS A 52 -25.33 -46.84 31.18
C LYS A 52 -25.06 -47.26 29.73
N PHE A 53 -23.83 -47.04 29.25
CA PHE A 53 -23.44 -47.33 27.86
C PHE A 53 -22.52 -48.58 27.77
N PRO A 54 -22.91 -49.63 27.02
CA PRO A 54 -22.02 -50.76 26.69
C PRO A 54 -20.90 -50.43 25.68
N ASP A 55 -19.69 -50.90 25.97
CA ASP A 55 -18.51 -51.13 25.10
C ASP A 55 -17.80 -50.00 24.31
N ARG A 56 -18.10 -48.71 24.53
CA ARG A 56 -17.20 -47.59 24.16
C ARG A 56 -17.17 -46.46 25.18
N ILE A 57 -17.09 -46.83 26.46
CA ILE A 57 -17.14 -45.98 27.66
C ILE A 57 -16.37 -44.67 27.51
N ASN A 58 -15.11 -44.72 27.05
CA ASN A 58 -14.25 -43.53 27.06
C ASN A 58 -14.68 -42.40 26.11
N ALA A 59 -15.22 -42.71 24.93
CA ALA A 59 -15.62 -41.68 23.96
C ALA A 59 -16.98 -41.07 24.30
N ILE A 60 -17.92 -41.92 24.75
CA ILE A 60 -19.26 -41.51 25.16
C ILE A 60 -19.20 -40.68 26.46
N ASP A 61 -18.44 -41.13 27.44
CA ASP A 61 -18.24 -40.39 28.70
C ASP A 61 -17.52 -39.07 28.45
N TRP A 62 -16.56 -39.03 27.53
CA TRP A 62 -15.88 -37.79 27.14
C TRP A 62 -16.87 -36.79 26.52
N HIS A 63 -17.77 -37.24 25.63
CA HIS A 63 -18.80 -36.36 25.07
C HIS A 63 -19.78 -35.88 26.14
N ASN A 64 -20.20 -36.75 27.06
CA ASN A 64 -21.06 -36.37 28.18
C ASN A 64 -20.38 -35.32 29.08
N GLN A 65 -19.11 -35.51 29.43
CA GLN A 65 -18.33 -34.52 30.18
C GLN A 65 -18.25 -33.17 29.47
N LYS A 66 -18.10 -33.16 28.13
CA LYS A 66 -18.09 -31.91 27.34
C LYS A 66 -19.45 -31.23 27.26
N ILE A 67 -20.54 -32.00 27.24
CA ILE A 67 -21.90 -31.47 27.36
C ILE A 67 -22.07 -30.79 28.72
N GLN A 68 -21.73 -31.47 29.81
CA GLN A 68 -21.82 -30.90 31.17
C GLN A 68 -20.93 -29.68 31.33
N GLN A 69 -19.72 -29.72 30.75
CA GLN A 69 -18.83 -28.57 30.72
C GLN A 69 -19.51 -27.38 30.03
N GLY A 70 -20.05 -27.57 28.81
CA GLY A 70 -20.73 -26.52 28.05
C GLY A 70 -21.94 -25.94 28.78
N LEU A 71 -22.78 -26.79 29.38
CA LEU A 71 -23.92 -26.37 30.19
C LEU A 71 -23.49 -25.54 31.42
N ARG A 72 -22.44 -25.98 32.13
CA ARG A 72 -21.91 -25.30 33.32
C ARG A 72 -21.26 -23.95 32.98
N THR A 73 -20.56 -23.86 31.85
CA THR A 73 -19.86 -22.64 31.44
C THR A 73 -20.73 -21.70 30.59
N GLY A 74 -21.94 -22.11 30.22
CA GLY A 74 -22.82 -21.38 29.29
C GLY A 74 -22.34 -21.39 27.83
N ASP A 75 -21.42 -22.31 27.49
CA ASP A 75 -20.96 -22.49 26.10
C ASP A 75 -21.90 -23.44 25.36
N ILE A 76 -23.01 -22.87 24.89
CA ILE A 76 -24.08 -23.60 24.22
C ILE A 76 -23.60 -24.21 22.89
N GLU A 77 -22.65 -23.58 22.20
CA GLU A 77 -22.06 -24.15 20.97
C GLU A 77 -21.27 -25.42 21.27
N LEU A 78 -20.46 -25.43 22.33
CA LEU A 78 -19.74 -26.61 22.79
C LEU A 78 -20.69 -27.74 23.20
N ALA A 79 -21.74 -27.43 23.96
CA ALA A 79 -22.75 -28.40 24.37
C ALA A 79 -23.49 -28.98 23.16
N ASN A 80 -23.96 -28.12 22.25
CA ASN A 80 -24.67 -28.52 21.03
C ASN A 80 -23.81 -29.44 20.15
N LEU A 81 -22.55 -29.09 19.95
CA LEU A 81 -21.62 -29.90 19.17
C LEU A 81 -21.34 -31.27 19.82
N SER A 82 -21.22 -31.29 21.15
CA SER A 82 -20.90 -32.50 21.90
C SER A 82 -22.10 -33.46 21.97
N TYR A 83 -23.31 -32.93 22.10
CA TYR A 83 -24.55 -33.70 21.96
C TYR A 83 -24.67 -34.37 20.58
N ALA A 84 -24.42 -33.62 19.50
CA ALA A 84 -24.49 -34.19 18.16
C ALA A 84 -23.47 -35.32 17.94
N LYS A 85 -22.25 -35.16 18.47
CA LYS A 85 -21.22 -36.21 18.43
C LYS A 85 -21.62 -37.46 19.20
N LEU A 86 -22.20 -37.28 20.39
CA LEU A 86 -22.69 -38.38 21.20
C LEU A 86 -23.79 -39.15 20.47
N TYR A 87 -24.79 -38.43 19.97
CA TYR A 87 -25.89 -39.02 19.22
C TYR A 87 -25.41 -39.80 17.99
N GLU A 88 -24.49 -39.22 17.20
CA GLU A 88 -23.96 -39.86 16.00
C GLU A 88 -23.07 -41.07 16.32
N SER A 89 -22.32 -41.03 17.43
CA SER A 89 -21.50 -42.17 17.88
C SER A 89 -22.37 -43.36 18.27
N ILE A 90 -23.46 -43.11 19.02
CA ILE A 90 -24.44 -44.14 19.40
C ILE A 90 -25.14 -44.67 18.15
N ARG A 91 -25.54 -43.79 17.22
CA ARG A 91 -26.19 -44.20 15.97
C ARG A 91 -25.31 -45.14 15.14
N GLN A 92 -24.03 -44.82 14.99
CA GLN A 92 -23.08 -45.66 14.25
C GLN A 92 -22.85 -47.01 14.93
N GLN A 93 -22.74 -47.02 16.25
CA GLN A 93 -22.62 -48.26 17.02
C GLN A 93 -23.86 -49.14 16.86
N ASN A 94 -25.04 -48.54 17.00
CA ASN A 94 -26.33 -49.23 16.83
C ASN A 94 -26.51 -49.87 15.45
N VAL A 95 -25.97 -49.25 14.39
CA VAL A 95 -25.95 -49.83 13.03
C VAL A 95 -25.03 -51.05 12.95
N ASN A 96 -23.87 -51.02 13.63
CA ASN A 96 -22.93 -52.15 13.63
C ASN A 96 -23.42 -53.32 14.48
N ASP A 97 -24.15 -53.01 15.55
CA ASP A 97 -24.61 -53.98 16.56
C ASP A 97 -26.10 -54.37 16.34
N ASN A 98 -26.60 -54.23 15.11
CA ASN A 98 -27.93 -54.66 14.66
C ASN A 98 -29.12 -54.18 15.53
N GLY A 99 -29.09 -52.94 16.02
CA GLY A 99 -30.22 -52.33 16.73
C GLY A 99 -30.22 -52.48 18.26
N GLU A 100 -29.16 -53.06 18.84
CA GLU A 100 -29.03 -53.29 20.29
C GLU A 100 -29.15 -52.01 21.16
N PHE A 101 -28.92 -50.83 20.58
CA PHE A 101 -28.88 -49.54 21.26
C PHE A 101 -30.04 -48.60 20.88
N ASP A 102 -31.11 -49.12 20.26
CA ASP A 102 -32.26 -48.32 19.82
C ASP A 102 -32.88 -47.48 20.95
N ASP A 103 -33.07 -48.06 22.13
CA ASP A 103 -33.65 -47.37 23.29
C ASP A 103 -32.76 -46.21 23.79
N ILE A 104 -31.46 -46.43 23.78
CA ILE A 104 -30.45 -45.43 24.17
C ILE A 104 -30.42 -44.30 23.13
N LEU A 105 -30.42 -44.65 21.84
CA LEU A 105 -30.44 -43.69 20.73
C LEU A 105 -31.72 -42.83 20.76
N GLN A 106 -32.88 -43.43 21.03
CA GLN A 106 -34.14 -42.68 21.20
C GLN A 106 -34.10 -41.75 22.41
N THR A 107 -33.54 -42.21 23.54
CA THR A 107 -33.45 -41.41 24.77
C THR A 107 -32.54 -40.20 24.57
N VAL A 108 -31.32 -40.41 24.06
CA VAL A 108 -30.37 -39.33 23.74
C VAL A 108 -30.93 -38.41 22.65
N GLY A 109 -31.62 -38.96 21.65
CA GLY A 109 -32.27 -38.18 20.60
C GLY A 109 -33.37 -37.25 21.10
N LYS A 110 -34.22 -37.73 22.02
CA LYS A 110 -35.28 -36.93 22.66
C LYS A 110 -34.68 -35.82 23.54
N GLU A 111 -33.69 -36.16 24.37
CA GLU A 111 -33.01 -35.18 25.21
C GLU A 111 -32.32 -34.11 24.37
N TYR A 112 -31.60 -34.51 23.32
CA TYR A 112 -30.92 -33.56 22.45
C TYR A 112 -31.91 -32.67 21.66
N LYS A 113 -33.04 -33.22 21.21
CA LYS A 113 -34.11 -32.42 20.61
C LYS A 113 -34.63 -31.38 21.60
N GLY A 114 -34.91 -31.78 22.85
CA GLY A 114 -35.34 -30.86 23.91
C GLY A 114 -34.29 -29.78 24.22
N PHE A 115 -33.01 -30.14 24.27
CA PHE A 115 -31.91 -29.18 24.41
C PHE A 115 -31.91 -28.13 23.27
N ARG A 116 -32.03 -28.58 22.02
CA ARG A 116 -32.03 -27.68 20.84
C ARG A 116 -33.24 -26.76 20.80
N GLU A 117 -34.41 -27.26 21.18
CA GLU A 117 -35.64 -26.46 21.28
C GLU A 117 -35.53 -25.43 22.41
N TYR A 118 -35.02 -25.82 23.59
CA TYR A 118 -34.86 -24.94 24.74
C TYR A 118 -33.89 -23.78 24.46
N TYR A 119 -32.73 -24.07 23.86
CA TYR A 119 -31.71 -23.06 23.55
C TYR A 119 -31.86 -22.44 22.15
N GLN A 120 -32.88 -22.84 21.38
CA GLN A 120 -33.13 -22.39 20.00
C GLN A 120 -31.90 -22.54 19.08
N VAL A 121 -31.19 -23.67 19.19
CA VAL A 121 -29.98 -23.94 18.40
C VAL A 121 -30.24 -25.01 17.33
N GLU A 122 -29.70 -24.78 16.13
CA GLU A 122 -29.79 -25.75 15.03
C GLU A 122 -28.91 -26.98 15.26
N TYR A 123 -29.25 -28.09 14.61
CA TYR A 123 -28.39 -29.27 14.56
C TYR A 123 -27.10 -28.94 13.79
N PRO A 124 -25.89 -29.27 14.30
CA PRO A 124 -24.64 -28.88 13.67
C PRO A 124 -24.51 -29.43 12.25
N GLU A 125 -24.20 -28.54 11.29
CA GLU A 125 -24.23 -28.85 9.85
C GLU A 125 -23.36 -30.05 9.47
N GLN A 126 -22.19 -30.20 10.11
CA GLN A 126 -21.25 -31.28 9.82
C GLN A 126 -21.81 -32.69 10.03
N PHE A 127 -22.84 -32.86 10.85
CA PHE A 127 -23.48 -34.15 11.15
C PHE A 127 -24.78 -34.39 10.36
N LEU A 128 -25.25 -33.41 9.58
CA LEU A 128 -26.41 -33.62 8.71
C LEU A 128 -26.07 -34.66 7.61
N PRO A 129 -27.06 -35.45 7.14
CA PRO A 129 -26.89 -36.34 5.99
C PRO A 129 -26.28 -35.60 4.78
N PRO A 130 -25.47 -36.27 3.93
CA PRO A 130 -24.86 -35.64 2.75
C PRO A 130 -25.85 -34.88 1.86
N GLU A 131 -27.05 -35.43 1.67
CA GLU A 131 -28.11 -34.80 0.86
C GLU A 131 -28.67 -33.52 1.50
N GLU A 132 -28.87 -33.54 2.82
CA GLU A 132 -29.35 -32.36 3.56
C GLU A 132 -28.30 -31.25 3.61
N ARG A 133 -27.01 -31.61 3.75
CA ARG A 133 -25.89 -30.67 3.66
C ARG A 133 -25.82 -30.02 2.27
N LYS A 134 -26.05 -30.79 1.20
CA LYS A 134 -26.13 -30.25 -0.17
C LYS A 134 -27.32 -29.29 -0.30
N LYS A 135 -28.52 -29.70 0.10
CA LYS A 135 -29.73 -28.86 0.07
C LYS A 135 -29.57 -27.57 0.87
N LYS A 136 -28.92 -27.60 2.05
CA LYS A 136 -28.66 -26.40 2.86
C LYS A 136 -27.71 -25.44 2.15
N LYS A 137 -26.61 -25.95 1.58
CA LYS A 137 -25.67 -25.14 0.79
C LYS A 137 -26.28 -24.56 -0.48
N GLU A 138 -27.12 -25.33 -1.17
CA GLU A 138 -27.90 -24.86 -2.32
C GLU A 138 -28.85 -23.73 -1.91
N LYS A 139 -29.61 -23.91 -0.82
CA LYS A 139 -30.49 -22.84 -0.29
C LYS A 139 -29.72 -21.58 0.13
N GLU A 140 -28.54 -21.72 0.72
CA GLU A 140 -27.69 -20.58 1.10
C GLU A 140 -27.13 -19.87 -0.12
N PHE A 141 -26.67 -20.64 -1.12
CA PHE A 141 -26.23 -20.09 -2.40
C PHE A 141 -27.37 -19.35 -3.11
N GLU A 142 -28.57 -19.92 -3.11
CA GLU A 142 -29.74 -19.33 -3.75
C GLU A 142 -30.12 -17.97 -3.17
N LYS A 143 -29.81 -17.71 -1.89
CA LYS A 143 -30.02 -16.41 -1.25
C LYS A 143 -29.02 -15.34 -1.70
N ILE A 144 -27.85 -15.74 -2.20
CA ILE A 144 -26.75 -14.82 -2.51
C ILE A 144 -26.32 -14.84 -3.98
N LYS A 145 -26.83 -15.77 -4.79
CA LYS A 145 -26.38 -16.02 -6.17
C LYS A 145 -26.40 -14.76 -7.04
N ASP A 146 -27.37 -13.87 -6.81
CA ASP A 146 -27.59 -12.65 -7.58
C ASP A 146 -26.84 -11.44 -6.99
N LEU A 147 -26.16 -11.60 -5.84
CA LEU A 147 -25.40 -10.51 -5.22
C LEU A 147 -24.24 -10.10 -6.14
N PRO A 148 -24.16 -8.82 -6.55
CA PRO A 148 -23.10 -8.37 -7.44
C PRO A 148 -21.82 -8.16 -6.64
N VAL A 149 -20.73 -8.76 -7.11
CA VAL A 149 -19.40 -8.65 -6.52
C VAL A 149 -18.34 -8.48 -7.61
N TYR A 150 -17.19 -7.93 -7.24
CA TYR A 150 -16.05 -7.78 -8.15
C TYR A 150 -14.75 -8.22 -7.48
N LEU A 151 -13.76 -8.57 -8.30
CA LEU A 151 -12.44 -9.02 -7.87
C LEU A 151 -11.41 -7.92 -8.09
N GLU A 152 -10.75 -7.46 -7.03
CA GLU A 152 -9.78 -6.36 -7.08
C GLU A 152 -8.39 -6.82 -6.59
N THR A 153 -7.36 -6.07 -7.00
CA THR A 153 -5.99 -6.21 -6.51
C THR A 153 -5.35 -4.85 -6.23
N GLY A 154 -4.38 -4.83 -5.31
CA GLY A 154 -3.62 -3.62 -4.99
C GLY A 154 -2.50 -3.29 -5.98
N ASN A 155 -2.18 -4.18 -6.93
CA ASN A 155 -1.13 -3.96 -7.92
C ASN A 155 -1.54 -4.58 -9.26
N TYR A 156 -1.65 -3.73 -10.29
CA TYR A 156 -2.12 -4.08 -11.63
C TYR A 156 -1.02 -4.49 -12.60
N ILE A 157 0.26 -4.47 -12.21
CA ILE A 157 1.40 -4.80 -13.08
C ILE A 157 1.58 -6.31 -13.17
N GLU A 158 1.63 -6.88 -14.37
CA GLU A 158 1.90 -8.33 -14.60
C GLU A 158 0.97 -9.27 -13.83
N LEU A 159 -0.34 -9.11 -14.03
CA LEU A 159 -1.35 -9.99 -13.46
C LEU A 159 -1.28 -11.40 -14.08
N PRO A 160 -1.57 -12.45 -13.30
CA PRO A 160 -1.71 -13.80 -13.84
C PRO A 160 -2.80 -13.83 -14.93
N LYS A 161 -2.50 -14.41 -16.09
CA LYS A 161 -3.42 -14.50 -17.24
C LYS A 161 -4.80 -15.06 -16.87
N GLN A 162 -4.85 -15.97 -15.89
CA GLN A 162 -6.09 -16.57 -15.37
C GLN A 162 -7.05 -15.56 -14.74
N ILE A 163 -6.54 -14.47 -14.18
CA ILE A 163 -7.29 -13.46 -13.41
C ILE A 163 -7.41 -12.14 -14.18
N LEU A 164 -6.45 -11.82 -15.06
CA LEU A 164 -6.42 -10.58 -15.84
C LEU A 164 -7.75 -10.28 -16.57
N LYS A 165 -8.40 -11.31 -17.12
CA LYS A 165 -9.70 -11.16 -17.82
C LYS A 165 -10.91 -10.88 -16.91
N TYR A 166 -10.74 -10.92 -15.59
CA TYR A 166 -11.85 -10.82 -14.63
C TYR A 166 -11.68 -9.69 -13.60
N VAL A 167 -10.48 -9.14 -13.43
CA VAL A 167 -10.22 -8.06 -12.48
C VAL A 167 -11.11 -6.86 -12.78
N ASP A 168 -11.68 -6.29 -11.71
CA ASP A 168 -12.54 -5.11 -11.70
C ASP A 168 -13.81 -5.22 -12.54
N ILE A 169 -14.26 -6.44 -12.86
CA ILE A 169 -15.55 -6.65 -13.52
C ILE A 169 -16.57 -7.03 -12.44
N VAL A 170 -17.71 -6.34 -12.42
CA VAL A 170 -18.83 -6.67 -11.55
C VAL A 170 -19.63 -7.82 -12.16
N LYS A 171 -19.83 -8.89 -11.39
CA LYS A 171 -20.69 -10.01 -11.78
C LYS A 171 -21.49 -10.54 -10.58
N PRO A 172 -22.66 -11.14 -10.80
CA PRO A 172 -23.34 -11.93 -9.78
C PRO A 172 -22.45 -13.08 -9.28
N ILE A 173 -22.66 -13.53 -8.04
CA ILE A 173 -21.93 -14.67 -7.47
C ILE A 173 -22.10 -15.94 -8.33
N SER A 174 -23.27 -16.16 -8.92
CA SER A 174 -23.52 -17.30 -9.82
C SER A 174 -22.54 -17.37 -10.98
N GLU A 175 -22.34 -16.26 -11.70
CA GLU A 175 -21.40 -16.20 -12.82
C GLU A 175 -19.95 -16.44 -12.39
N TRP A 176 -19.54 -15.94 -11.22
CA TRP A 176 -18.21 -16.22 -10.68
C TRP A 176 -18.01 -17.74 -10.47
N TYR A 177 -19.03 -18.42 -9.95
CA TYR A 177 -18.99 -19.87 -9.73
C TYR A 177 -18.83 -20.66 -11.03
N GLU A 178 -19.50 -20.23 -12.11
CA GLU A 178 -19.40 -20.85 -13.44
C GLU A 178 -17.97 -20.78 -14.00
N ILE A 179 -17.27 -19.66 -13.77
CA ILE A 179 -15.87 -19.49 -14.21
C ILE A 179 -14.83 -20.07 -13.23
N GLY A 180 -15.28 -20.85 -12.23
CA GLY A 180 -14.42 -21.56 -11.28
C GLY A 180 -13.83 -20.69 -10.16
N LEU A 181 -14.32 -19.45 -10.00
CA LEU A 181 -13.94 -18.56 -8.91
C LEU A 181 -15.09 -18.50 -7.91
N LYS A 182 -14.88 -18.99 -6.69
CA LYS A 182 -15.97 -19.15 -5.71
C LYS A 182 -15.83 -18.12 -4.58
N PRO A 183 -16.40 -16.91 -4.69
CA PRO A 183 -16.47 -15.94 -3.59
C PRO A 183 -17.03 -16.60 -2.34
N LYS A 184 -16.36 -16.38 -1.20
CA LYS A 184 -16.77 -16.88 0.12
C LYS A 184 -16.58 -15.81 1.17
N LYS A 185 -17.57 -15.58 2.02
CA LYS A 185 -17.41 -14.75 3.22
C LYS A 185 -16.83 -15.56 4.37
N GLU A 186 -15.94 -14.94 5.14
CA GLU A 186 -15.41 -15.45 6.41
C GLU A 186 -16.41 -15.21 7.55
N LYS A 187 -16.13 -15.76 8.74
CA LYS A 187 -17.00 -15.65 9.94
C LYS A 187 -17.40 -14.21 10.30
N TYR A 188 -16.57 -13.23 9.93
CA TYR A 188 -16.81 -11.80 10.20
C TYR A 188 -17.40 -11.03 9.01
N GLY A 189 -17.95 -11.73 8.00
CA GLY A 189 -18.60 -11.11 6.84
C GLY A 189 -17.64 -10.55 5.78
N ARG A 190 -16.33 -10.64 5.99
CA ARG A 190 -15.32 -10.23 5.00
C ARG A 190 -15.18 -11.28 3.90
N TRP A 191 -14.98 -10.84 2.67
CA TRP A 191 -14.66 -11.76 1.59
C TRP A 191 -13.27 -12.38 1.78
N LYS A 192 -13.19 -13.70 1.62
CA LYS A 192 -11.94 -14.45 1.65
C LYS A 192 -11.14 -14.14 0.39
N ALA A 193 -9.92 -13.64 0.56
CA ALA A 193 -9.02 -13.41 -0.56
C ALA A 193 -8.63 -14.73 -1.23
N ILE A 194 -8.44 -14.69 -2.55
CA ILE A 194 -7.90 -15.81 -3.33
C ILE A 194 -6.43 -15.56 -3.64
N LYS A 195 -5.63 -16.64 -3.61
CA LYS A 195 -4.21 -16.60 -4.00
C LYS A 195 -4.03 -17.16 -5.41
N ARG A 196 -3.30 -16.46 -6.27
CA ARG A 196 -2.89 -16.91 -7.61
C ARG A 196 -1.47 -16.43 -7.88
N SER A 197 -0.57 -17.34 -8.25
CA SER A 197 0.85 -17.04 -8.54
C SER A 197 1.48 -16.09 -7.52
N GLU A 198 1.43 -16.46 -6.23
CA GLU A 198 1.95 -15.66 -5.10
C GLU A 198 1.27 -14.32 -4.80
N ARG A 199 0.19 -13.97 -5.51
CA ARG A 199 -0.56 -12.73 -5.30
C ARG A 199 -1.93 -12.98 -4.70
N TYR A 200 -2.37 -12.04 -3.86
CA TYR A 200 -3.71 -12.04 -3.26
C TYR A 200 -4.66 -11.13 -4.03
N PHE A 201 -5.89 -11.61 -4.21
CA PHE A 201 -6.98 -10.87 -4.85
C PHE A 201 -8.19 -10.92 -3.91
N GLY A 202 -8.83 -9.77 -3.71
CA GLY A 202 -9.97 -9.64 -2.81
C GLY A 202 -11.27 -9.55 -3.60
N PHE A 203 -12.31 -10.24 -3.13
CA PHE A 203 -13.67 -9.94 -3.57
C PHE A 203 -14.25 -8.79 -2.75
N TYR A 204 -15.12 -8.00 -3.38
CA TYR A 204 -15.77 -6.86 -2.76
C TYR A 204 -17.23 -6.79 -3.19
N ASP A 205 -18.10 -6.34 -2.29
CA ASP A 205 -19.50 -6.08 -2.61
C ASP A 205 -19.57 -4.92 -3.61
N ALA A 206 -20.27 -5.11 -4.74
CA ALA A 206 -20.52 -4.04 -5.68
C ALA A 206 -21.69 -3.18 -5.17
N LYS A 207 -21.55 -1.86 -5.30
CA LYS A 207 -22.60 -0.92 -4.88
C LYS A 207 -23.30 -0.36 -6.12
N LEU A 208 -24.53 -0.80 -6.38
CA LEU A 208 -25.27 -0.46 -7.61
C LEU A 208 -25.80 0.97 -7.66
N ASP A 209 -25.78 1.69 -6.53
CA ASP A 209 -25.94 3.14 -6.48
C ASP A 209 -24.79 3.89 -7.17
N LYS A 210 -23.62 3.26 -7.32
CA LYS A 210 -22.52 3.78 -8.13
C LYS A 210 -22.75 3.48 -9.61
N PRO A 211 -22.82 4.50 -10.48
CA PRO A 211 -23.03 4.29 -11.91
C PRO A 211 -22.01 3.34 -12.56
N SER A 212 -20.74 3.39 -12.14
CA SER A 212 -19.71 2.53 -12.72
C SER A 212 -19.94 1.05 -12.44
N HIS A 213 -20.42 0.69 -11.25
CA HIS A 213 -20.71 -0.69 -10.90
C HIS A 213 -21.93 -1.21 -11.68
N LYS A 214 -22.96 -0.37 -11.83
CA LYS A 214 -24.14 -0.70 -12.63
C LYS A 214 -23.78 -0.94 -14.09
N ILE A 215 -23.04 -0.02 -14.72
CA ILE A 215 -22.59 -0.16 -16.12
C ILE A 215 -21.70 -1.41 -16.27
N SER A 216 -20.81 -1.68 -15.32
CA SER A 216 -19.96 -2.88 -15.34
C SER A 216 -20.78 -4.17 -15.30
N LEU A 217 -21.81 -4.24 -14.45
CA LEU A 217 -22.70 -5.39 -14.37
C LEU A 217 -23.48 -5.60 -15.68
N GLU A 218 -23.93 -4.51 -16.32
CA GLU A 218 -24.72 -4.56 -17.56
C GLU A 218 -23.87 -4.88 -18.80
N THR A 219 -22.59 -4.47 -18.82
CA THR A 219 -21.76 -4.48 -20.03
C THR A 219 -20.52 -5.38 -19.95
N GLY A 220 -20.17 -5.87 -18.75
CA GLY A 220 -18.92 -6.58 -18.50
C GLY A 220 -17.66 -5.69 -18.50
N LYS A 221 -17.81 -4.36 -18.62
CA LYS A 221 -16.69 -3.41 -18.57
C LYS A 221 -16.07 -3.33 -17.17
N ARG A 222 -14.80 -2.95 -17.09
CA ARG A 222 -14.04 -2.80 -15.84
C ARG A 222 -14.35 -1.48 -15.15
N ILE A 223 -14.50 -1.53 -13.84
CA ILE A 223 -14.76 -0.34 -13.00
C ILE A 223 -13.49 0.45 -12.67
N THR A 224 -12.30 0.00 -13.09
CA THR A 224 -11.04 0.71 -12.87
C THR A 224 -11.13 2.15 -13.40
N GLN A 225 -10.84 3.13 -12.54
CA GLN A 225 -10.94 4.55 -12.90
C GLN A 225 -9.59 5.27 -12.96
N LYS A 226 -8.60 4.78 -12.22
CA LYS A 226 -7.27 5.39 -12.16
C LYS A 226 -6.54 5.19 -13.49
N PRO A 227 -6.20 6.27 -14.23
CA PRO A 227 -5.61 6.17 -15.57
C PRO A 227 -4.33 5.34 -15.63
N TYR A 228 -3.45 5.46 -14.64
CA TYR A 228 -2.22 4.64 -14.57
C TYR A 228 -2.50 3.14 -14.38
N PHE A 229 -3.56 2.77 -13.64
CA PHE A 229 -3.95 1.36 -13.51
C PHE A 229 -4.58 0.84 -14.79
N ILE A 230 -5.34 1.69 -15.50
CA ILE A 230 -5.87 1.36 -16.81
C ILE A 230 -4.72 1.17 -17.82
N LYS A 231 -3.69 2.06 -17.83
CA LYS A 231 -2.49 1.89 -18.66
C LYS A 231 -1.82 0.54 -18.39
N ALA A 232 -1.56 0.20 -17.13
CA ALA A 232 -0.92 -1.06 -16.76
C ALA A 232 -1.71 -2.29 -17.27
N LEU A 233 -3.05 -2.24 -17.21
CA LEU A 233 -3.90 -3.30 -17.77
C LEU A 233 -3.90 -3.29 -19.31
N ASN A 234 -3.81 -2.12 -19.93
CA ASN A 234 -3.75 -1.97 -21.38
C ASN A 234 -2.45 -2.54 -21.97
N GLU A 235 -1.32 -2.33 -21.33
CA GLU A 235 -0.02 -2.94 -21.67
C GLU A 235 -0.06 -4.48 -21.61
N GLN A 236 -0.98 -5.04 -20.83
CA GLN A 236 -1.21 -6.49 -20.74
C GLN A 236 -2.24 -7.02 -21.74
N GLY A 237 -2.69 -6.17 -22.67
CA GLY A 237 -3.58 -6.54 -23.78
C GLY A 237 -5.06 -6.29 -23.53
N ILE A 238 -5.44 -5.58 -22.44
CA ILE A 238 -6.84 -5.18 -22.24
C ILE A 238 -7.16 -3.91 -23.05
N PRO A 239 -8.13 -3.92 -23.98
CA PRO A 239 -8.49 -2.74 -24.75
C PRO A 239 -8.97 -1.58 -23.86
N LEU A 240 -8.67 -0.33 -24.21
CA LEU A 240 -9.18 0.83 -23.46
C LEU A 240 -10.71 0.91 -23.45
N THR A 241 -11.37 0.39 -24.48
CA THR A 241 -12.82 0.33 -24.61
C THR A 241 -13.50 -0.57 -23.57
N ASP A 242 -12.73 -1.46 -22.92
CA ASP A 242 -13.23 -2.37 -21.88
C ASP A 242 -13.43 -1.66 -20.54
N PHE A 243 -13.06 -0.39 -20.39
CA PHE A 243 -13.19 0.34 -19.14
C PHE A 243 -14.44 1.20 -19.15
N VAL A 244 -15.14 1.27 -18.02
CA VAL A 244 -16.27 2.19 -17.85
C VAL A 244 -15.80 3.65 -17.94
N ALA A 245 -14.57 3.93 -17.50
CA ALA A 245 -13.94 5.24 -17.57
C ALA A 245 -13.44 5.62 -18.97
N TYR A 246 -13.64 4.78 -19.98
CA TYR A 246 -13.19 5.03 -21.35
C TYR A 246 -13.72 6.35 -21.92
N GLY A 247 -12.82 7.10 -22.55
CA GLY A 247 -13.08 8.32 -23.29
C GLY A 247 -11.84 8.69 -24.10
N LYS A 248 -11.99 9.58 -25.10
CA LYS A 248 -10.86 10.03 -25.93
C LYS A 248 -9.74 10.67 -25.10
N ASP A 249 -10.07 11.29 -23.97
CA ASP A 249 -9.11 11.82 -23.00
C ASP A 249 -8.14 10.75 -22.50
N LEU A 250 -8.65 9.54 -22.23
CA LEU A 250 -7.84 8.43 -21.74
C LEU A 250 -6.88 7.90 -22.82
N GLU A 251 -7.30 7.87 -24.09
CA GLU A 251 -6.41 7.48 -25.19
C GLU A 251 -5.21 8.42 -25.31
N HIS A 252 -5.48 9.73 -25.25
CA HIS A 252 -4.44 10.75 -25.27
C HIS A 252 -3.53 10.66 -24.04
N PHE A 253 -4.09 10.43 -22.85
CA PHE A 253 -3.28 10.21 -21.65
C PHE A 253 -2.35 9.00 -21.78
N VAL A 254 -2.86 7.85 -22.23
CA VAL A 254 -2.03 6.63 -22.39
C VAL A 254 -0.90 6.87 -23.38
N ARG A 255 -1.18 7.53 -24.52
CA ARG A 255 -0.14 7.92 -25.49
C ARG A 255 0.86 8.90 -24.91
N ALA A 256 0.42 9.86 -24.09
CA ALA A 256 1.30 10.82 -23.44
C ALA A 256 2.28 10.10 -22.50
N VAL A 257 1.81 9.13 -21.71
CA VAL A 257 2.67 8.31 -20.86
C VAL A 257 3.64 7.47 -21.72
N ASP A 258 3.17 6.86 -22.81
CA ASP A 258 4.07 6.10 -23.71
C ASP A 258 5.16 6.99 -24.30
N PHE A 259 4.84 8.23 -24.72
CA PHE A 259 5.84 9.18 -25.18
C PHE A 259 6.80 9.60 -24.07
N PHE A 260 6.29 9.81 -22.85
CA PHE A 260 7.09 10.17 -21.69
C PHE A 260 8.08 9.06 -21.31
N ASP A 261 7.61 7.80 -21.23
CA ASP A 261 8.44 6.62 -20.94
C ASP A 261 9.54 6.43 -21.99
N ASN A 262 9.26 6.81 -23.24
CA ASN A 262 10.21 6.81 -24.36
C ASN A 262 11.03 8.10 -24.51
N GLN A 263 10.99 9.00 -23.52
CA GLN A 263 11.72 10.28 -23.49
C GLN A 263 11.43 11.22 -24.68
N LYS A 264 10.24 11.10 -25.30
CA LYS A 264 9.77 11.98 -26.39
C LYS A 264 8.87 13.08 -25.81
N PHE A 265 9.45 13.95 -24.99
CA PHE A 265 8.70 14.86 -24.12
C PHE A 265 7.82 15.87 -24.87
N GLU A 266 8.23 16.37 -26.03
CA GLU A 266 7.43 17.30 -26.84
C GLU A 266 6.16 16.64 -27.39
N ASN A 267 6.23 15.35 -27.71
CA ASN A 267 5.06 14.58 -28.14
C ASN A 267 4.18 14.21 -26.93
N ALA A 268 4.79 13.90 -25.79
CA ALA A 268 4.06 13.70 -24.54
C ALA A 268 3.25 14.95 -24.17
N GLN A 269 3.86 16.14 -24.29
CA GLN A 269 3.21 17.43 -24.05
C GLN A 269 1.98 17.62 -24.94
N LYS A 270 2.11 17.40 -26.26
CA LYS A 270 1.00 17.53 -27.21
C LYS A 270 -0.18 16.61 -26.87
N GLU A 271 0.10 15.38 -26.44
CA GLU A 271 -0.97 14.44 -26.11
C GLU A 271 -1.59 14.72 -24.74
N ILE A 272 -0.81 15.10 -23.71
CA ILE A 272 -1.37 15.42 -22.40
C ILE A 272 -2.23 16.70 -22.44
N ASP A 273 -1.85 17.68 -23.27
CA ASP A 273 -2.65 18.89 -23.46
C ASP A 273 -4.02 18.55 -24.08
N LYS A 274 -4.06 17.69 -25.11
CA LYS A 274 -5.34 17.19 -25.68
C LYS A 274 -6.18 16.43 -24.64
N ALA A 275 -5.55 15.62 -23.80
CA ALA A 275 -6.26 14.90 -22.74
C ALA A 275 -6.91 15.88 -21.75
N LEU A 276 -6.18 16.92 -21.34
CA LEU A 276 -6.65 17.95 -20.40
C LEU A 276 -7.70 18.89 -20.99
N GLU A 277 -7.62 19.19 -22.30
CA GLU A 277 -8.65 19.93 -23.04
C GLU A 277 -9.98 19.18 -23.05
N LEU A 278 -9.94 17.86 -23.25
CA LEU A 278 -11.13 17.02 -23.25
C LEU A 278 -11.68 16.80 -21.84
N LYS A 279 -10.80 16.53 -20.86
CA LYS A 279 -11.20 16.28 -19.48
C LYS A 279 -10.04 16.52 -18.51
N ARG A 280 -10.24 17.47 -17.59
CA ARG A 280 -9.29 17.69 -16.49
C ARG A 280 -9.40 16.60 -15.43
N LYS A 281 -8.27 15.98 -15.09
CA LYS A 281 -8.10 15.04 -13.98
C LYS A 281 -6.78 15.32 -13.29
N GLU A 282 -6.72 15.08 -11.98
CA GLU A 282 -5.52 15.28 -11.19
C GLU A 282 -4.32 14.47 -11.73
N ASP A 283 -4.52 13.18 -12.03
CA ASP A 283 -3.46 12.33 -12.62
C ASP A 283 -2.90 12.89 -13.95
N TYR A 284 -3.70 13.65 -14.71
CA TYR A 284 -3.29 14.22 -16.00
C TYR A 284 -2.45 15.48 -15.79
N GLU A 285 -2.86 16.32 -14.85
CA GLU A 285 -2.11 17.52 -14.45
C GLU A 285 -0.76 17.13 -13.83
N GLU A 286 -0.72 16.06 -13.02
CA GLU A 286 0.53 15.53 -12.47
C GLU A 286 1.51 15.10 -13.57
N LEU A 287 1.05 14.33 -14.56
CA LEU A 287 1.90 13.95 -15.69
C LEU A 287 2.35 15.17 -16.51
N LYS A 288 1.48 16.17 -16.70
CA LYS A 288 1.83 17.41 -17.40
C LYS A 288 2.96 18.14 -16.69
N VAL A 289 2.90 18.27 -15.36
CA VAL A 289 3.99 18.87 -14.57
C VAL A 289 5.29 18.11 -14.80
N ASP A 290 5.26 16.78 -14.73
CA ASP A 290 6.46 15.97 -14.93
C ASP A 290 7.05 16.15 -16.35
N ILE A 291 6.20 16.21 -17.37
CA ILE A 291 6.61 16.51 -18.76
C ILE A 291 7.24 17.91 -18.86
N GLU A 292 6.61 18.94 -18.31
CA GLU A 292 7.09 20.32 -18.35
C GLU A 292 8.46 20.47 -17.65
N ILE A 293 8.67 19.76 -16.54
CA ILE A 293 9.97 19.68 -15.86
C ILE A 293 11.02 19.02 -16.77
N LYS A 294 10.69 17.93 -17.48
CA LYS A 294 11.63 17.30 -18.43
C LYS A 294 11.92 18.17 -19.66
N LEU A 295 10.98 19.03 -20.04
CA LEU A 295 11.16 20.07 -21.07
C LEU A 295 11.87 21.33 -20.56
N ASN A 296 12.38 21.31 -19.32
CA ASN A 296 13.13 22.41 -18.73
C ASN A 296 12.33 23.73 -18.61
N ASN A 297 11.00 23.64 -18.47
CA ASN A 297 10.12 24.81 -18.32
C ASN A 297 10.22 25.39 -16.92
N GLU A 298 10.83 26.57 -16.78
CA GLU A 298 10.98 27.25 -15.49
C GLU A 298 9.64 27.62 -14.82
N GLN A 299 8.61 27.99 -15.59
CA GLN A 299 7.38 28.55 -15.02
C GLN A 299 6.60 27.55 -14.17
N VAL A 300 6.73 26.25 -14.44
CA VAL A 300 6.06 25.21 -13.65
C VAL A 300 6.72 25.05 -12.27
N VAL A 301 8.02 25.34 -12.17
CA VAL A 301 8.81 25.19 -10.94
C VAL A 301 8.27 26.12 -9.85
N ASP A 302 7.93 27.37 -10.19
CA ASP A 302 7.37 28.33 -9.22
C ASP A 302 6.02 27.88 -8.65
N LYS A 303 5.16 27.36 -9.53
CA LYS A 303 3.83 26.90 -9.15
C LYS A 303 3.93 25.70 -8.22
N GLU A 304 4.79 24.74 -8.56
CA GLU A 304 5.00 23.55 -7.74
C GLU A 304 5.69 23.91 -6.41
N PHE A 305 6.71 24.76 -6.41
CA PHE A 305 7.36 25.18 -5.16
C PHE A 305 6.36 25.81 -4.19
N LYS A 306 5.50 26.71 -4.70
CA LYS A 306 4.42 27.31 -3.91
C LYS A 306 3.40 26.29 -3.41
N LYS A 307 3.06 25.28 -4.22
CA LYS A 307 2.16 24.18 -3.81
C LYS A 307 2.71 23.41 -2.59
N TYR A 308 4.03 23.27 -2.50
CA TYR A 308 4.73 22.58 -1.40
C TYR A 308 5.32 23.53 -0.34
N GLU A 309 4.91 24.79 -0.27
CA GLU A 309 5.46 25.79 0.67
C GLU A 309 5.41 25.34 2.14
N PHE A 310 4.40 24.54 2.53
CA PHE A 310 4.24 24.00 3.89
C PHE A 310 4.62 22.51 4.00
N ASP A 311 4.98 21.87 2.90
CA ASP A 311 5.20 20.43 2.77
C ASP A 311 6.50 20.14 2.00
N ILE A 312 7.50 21.02 2.16
CA ILE A 312 8.73 20.96 1.38
C ILE A 312 9.52 19.68 1.67
N ASP A 313 9.38 19.12 2.87
CA ASP A 313 9.94 17.83 3.27
C ASP A 313 9.45 16.70 2.35
N SER A 314 8.20 16.78 1.92
CA SER A 314 7.57 15.80 1.03
C SER A 314 8.09 15.93 -0.39
N ALA A 315 8.22 17.15 -0.91
CA ALA A 315 8.84 17.41 -2.22
C ALA A 315 10.31 16.96 -2.27
N ILE A 316 11.05 17.14 -1.17
CA ILE A 316 12.42 16.62 -1.02
C ILE A 316 12.41 15.09 -0.98
N HIS A 317 11.51 14.48 -0.20
CA HIS A 317 11.44 13.02 -0.04
C HIS A 317 11.19 12.30 -1.36
N ILE A 318 10.29 12.82 -2.20
CA ILE A 318 9.95 12.21 -3.50
C ILE A 318 10.88 12.65 -4.64
N GLY A 319 11.89 13.47 -4.35
CA GLY A 319 12.91 13.90 -5.31
C GLY A 319 12.50 15.04 -6.25
N LYS A 320 11.26 15.54 -6.17
CA LYS A 320 10.77 16.66 -6.99
C LYS A 320 11.64 17.91 -6.84
N PHE A 321 12.05 18.23 -5.61
CA PHE A 321 12.86 19.41 -5.33
C PHE A 321 14.19 19.42 -6.12
N ASN A 322 14.84 18.25 -6.23
CA ASN A 322 16.09 18.14 -6.97
C ASN A 322 15.88 18.37 -8.48
N ASP A 323 14.77 17.88 -9.03
CA ASP A 323 14.44 18.09 -10.44
C ASP A 323 14.12 19.57 -10.72
N TRP A 324 13.46 20.27 -9.78
CA TRP A 324 13.25 21.72 -9.87
C TRP A 324 14.56 22.50 -9.92
N LEU A 325 15.49 22.21 -9.00
CA LEU A 325 16.79 22.90 -8.99
C LEU A 325 17.59 22.66 -10.27
N LYS A 326 17.55 21.45 -10.84
CA LYS A 326 18.18 21.18 -12.15
C LYS A 326 17.58 22.02 -13.27
N VAL A 327 16.26 22.18 -13.30
CA VAL A 327 15.59 23.05 -14.28
C VAL A 327 16.07 24.50 -14.14
N LEU A 328 16.13 25.02 -12.92
CA LEU A 328 16.61 26.37 -12.66
C LEU A 328 18.08 26.56 -13.05
N ILE A 329 18.95 25.60 -12.75
CA ILE A 329 20.38 25.62 -13.11
C ILE A 329 20.56 25.61 -14.63
N ASN A 330 19.84 24.73 -15.33
CA ASN A 330 19.89 24.65 -16.80
C ASN A 330 19.42 25.95 -17.48
N ASN A 331 18.56 26.74 -16.81
CA ASN A 331 18.10 28.05 -17.28
C ASN A 331 18.92 29.22 -16.69
N HIS A 332 20.06 28.93 -16.06
CA HIS A 332 20.96 29.91 -15.43
C HIS A 332 20.30 30.81 -14.37
N LYS A 333 19.27 30.31 -13.67
CA LYS A 333 18.55 31.02 -12.62
C LYS A 333 19.16 30.79 -11.23
N TYR A 334 20.45 31.09 -11.08
CA TYR A 334 21.21 30.77 -9.87
C TYR A 334 20.70 31.48 -8.60
N ASP A 335 20.26 32.73 -8.69
CA ASP A 335 19.66 33.45 -7.54
C ASP A 335 18.42 32.72 -7.01
N LYS A 336 17.61 32.21 -7.94
CA LYS A 336 16.39 31.49 -7.60
C LYS A 336 16.68 30.13 -6.95
N VAL A 337 17.75 29.46 -7.39
CA VAL A 337 18.25 28.24 -6.72
C VAL A 337 18.65 28.54 -5.29
N ILE A 338 19.42 29.62 -5.07
CA ILE A 338 19.83 30.08 -3.73
C ILE A 338 18.59 30.36 -2.87
N ASP A 339 17.63 31.12 -3.39
CA ASP A 339 16.39 31.46 -2.69
C ASP A 339 15.58 30.22 -2.32
N PHE A 340 15.45 29.25 -3.24
CA PHE A 340 14.71 28.01 -2.99
C PHE A 340 15.36 27.16 -1.91
N ILE A 341 16.69 27.03 -1.93
CA ILE A 341 17.45 26.31 -0.89
C ILE A 341 17.24 26.96 0.49
N ASN A 342 17.36 28.29 0.55
CA ASN A 342 17.18 29.03 1.80
C ASN A 342 15.75 28.93 2.34
N GLN A 343 14.74 29.06 1.47
CA GLN A 343 13.34 28.93 1.84
C GLN A 343 13.00 27.50 2.29
N ALA A 344 13.55 26.47 1.64
CA ALA A 344 13.37 25.08 2.05
C ALA A 344 13.96 24.83 3.44
N ASN A 345 15.19 25.30 3.71
CA ASN A 345 15.82 25.17 5.02
C ASN A 345 15.03 25.90 6.11
N LYS A 346 14.58 27.14 5.85
CA LYS A 346 13.72 27.90 6.76
C LYS A 346 12.40 27.19 7.04
N THR A 347 11.77 26.62 6.02
CA THR A 347 10.51 25.88 6.17
C THR A 347 10.70 24.62 7.01
N LEU A 348 11.79 23.87 6.78
CA LEU A 348 12.13 22.70 7.59
C LEU A 348 12.41 23.06 9.05
N GLU A 349 13.05 24.20 9.33
CA GLU A 349 13.22 24.71 10.70
C GLU A 349 11.88 25.03 11.37
N LYS A 350 10.95 25.66 10.63
CA LYS A 350 9.61 25.96 11.14
C LYS A 350 8.79 24.69 11.39
N LEU A 351 8.91 23.68 10.54
CA LEU A 351 8.27 22.37 10.75
C LEU A 351 8.87 21.65 11.97
N LEU A 352 10.20 21.71 12.12
CA LEU A 352 10.93 21.15 13.25
C LEU A 352 10.53 21.79 14.58
N SER A 353 10.43 23.11 14.63
CA SER A 353 10.01 23.86 15.83
C SER A 353 8.50 23.77 16.10
N GLY A 354 7.72 23.34 15.09
CA GLY A 354 6.27 23.33 15.15
C GLY A 354 5.61 24.70 14.97
N GLU A 355 6.35 25.70 14.45
CA GLU A 355 5.80 27.02 14.10
C GLU A 355 4.76 26.92 12.97
N ILE A 356 4.92 25.95 12.06
CA ILE A 356 3.97 25.68 10.98
C ILE A 356 3.56 24.19 10.98
N GLU A 357 2.36 23.92 10.45
CA GLU A 357 1.86 22.57 10.25
C GLU A 357 1.84 22.20 8.76
N PRO A 358 2.18 20.96 8.41
CA PRO A 358 2.12 20.50 7.02
C PRO A 358 0.66 20.36 6.56
N LYS A 359 0.39 20.61 5.28
CA LYS A 359 -0.97 20.65 4.71
C LYS A 359 -1.33 19.39 3.93
N ILE A 360 -0.36 18.74 3.31
CA ILE A 360 -0.57 17.60 2.42
C ILE A 360 -0.35 16.30 3.17
N TYR A 361 0.79 16.18 3.85
CA TYR A 361 1.15 14.97 4.58
C TYR A 361 1.12 15.27 6.08
N GLY A 362 0.38 14.48 6.86
CA GLY A 362 0.19 14.74 8.29
C GLY A 362 1.51 14.94 9.05
N LYS A 363 1.44 15.68 10.17
CA LYS A 363 2.59 16.05 11.01
C LYS A 363 3.53 14.87 11.32
N GLN A 364 4.82 15.09 11.11
CA GLN A 364 5.89 14.14 11.44
C GLN A 364 6.57 14.50 12.76
N SER A 365 7.45 13.62 13.25
CA SER A 365 8.24 13.89 14.46
C SER A 365 9.32 14.94 14.21
N SER A 366 9.74 15.64 15.26
CA SER A 366 10.90 16.55 15.22
C SER A 366 12.14 15.87 14.66
N ASP A 367 12.43 14.64 15.11
CA ASP A 367 13.60 13.86 14.65
C ASP A 367 13.54 13.60 13.14
N TYR A 368 12.35 13.39 12.59
CA TYR A 368 12.18 13.22 11.15
C TYR A 368 12.52 14.51 10.39
N TYR A 369 12.05 15.67 10.85
CA TYR A 369 12.36 16.94 10.20
C TYR A 369 13.84 17.31 10.31
N GLN A 370 14.46 17.07 11.47
CA GLN A 370 15.90 17.26 11.66
C GLN A 370 16.70 16.37 10.69
N TYR A 371 16.38 15.07 10.66
CA TYR A 371 16.98 14.13 9.72
C TYR A 371 16.78 14.58 8.26
N LYS A 372 15.58 15.05 7.90
CA LYS A 372 15.29 15.50 6.54
C LYS A 372 16.07 16.74 6.13
N LYS A 373 16.25 17.70 7.04
CA LYS A 373 17.09 18.89 6.82
C LYS A 373 18.56 18.51 6.58
N GLU A 374 19.10 17.63 7.42
CA GLU A 374 20.46 17.13 7.23
C GLU A 374 20.61 16.35 5.91
N GLN A 375 19.65 15.47 5.61
CA GLN A 375 19.62 14.70 4.37
C GLN A 375 19.55 15.63 3.14
N PHE A 376 18.72 16.67 3.19
CA PHE A 376 18.59 17.66 2.12
C PHE A 376 19.93 18.34 1.84
N ASN A 377 20.57 18.91 2.87
CA ASN A 377 21.84 19.61 2.73
C ASN A 377 22.96 18.68 2.23
N ARG A 378 23.01 17.44 2.74
CA ARG A 378 23.95 16.41 2.25
C ARG A 378 23.75 16.12 0.76
N ASN A 379 22.50 16.03 0.32
CA ASN A 379 22.16 15.66 -1.05
C ASN A 379 22.30 16.80 -2.07
N LEU A 380 22.49 18.05 -1.63
CA LEU A 380 22.78 19.17 -2.54
C LEU A 380 24.02 18.90 -3.40
N ILE A 381 24.97 18.08 -2.92
CA ILE A 381 26.13 17.61 -3.68
C ILE A 381 25.75 17.04 -5.06
N TYR A 382 24.65 16.30 -5.18
CA TYR A 382 24.23 15.69 -6.45
C TYR A 382 23.71 16.71 -7.46
N ILE A 383 23.32 17.89 -6.98
CA ILE A 383 22.91 19.02 -7.81
C ILE A 383 24.14 19.78 -8.29
N PHE A 384 25.19 19.87 -7.48
CA PHE A 384 26.44 20.54 -7.86
C PHE A 384 27.37 19.67 -8.69
N ASP A 385 27.39 18.36 -8.45
CA ASP A 385 28.04 17.41 -9.34
C ASP A 385 27.35 17.35 -10.71
N PHE A 386 26.06 17.73 -10.77
CA PHE A 386 25.36 17.93 -12.02
C PHE A 386 25.81 19.25 -12.66
N LYS A 387 26.71 19.15 -13.64
CA LYS A 387 27.13 20.27 -14.50
C LYS A 387 27.88 21.42 -13.83
N SER A 388 28.56 21.22 -12.69
CA SER A 388 29.44 22.27 -12.10
C SER A 388 30.48 22.82 -13.09
N SER A 389 31.00 21.97 -13.97
CA SER A 389 31.93 22.36 -15.03
C SER A 389 31.29 23.19 -16.16
N GLU A 390 29.96 23.19 -16.27
CA GLU A 390 29.20 23.96 -17.26
C GLU A 390 28.68 25.29 -16.68
N LEU A 391 28.93 25.57 -15.39
CA LEU A 391 28.60 26.87 -14.81
C LEU A 391 29.44 27.96 -15.47
N GLU A 392 28.77 29.03 -15.89
CA GLU A 392 29.44 30.25 -16.35
C GLU A 392 29.87 31.11 -15.17
N LYS A 393 30.98 31.85 -15.31
CA LYS A 393 31.45 32.78 -14.28
C LYS A 393 30.46 33.93 -14.15
N SER A 394 29.84 34.05 -12.98
CA SER A 394 28.96 35.16 -12.61
C SER A 394 28.99 35.33 -11.09
N GLU A 395 28.58 36.50 -10.61
CA GLU A 395 28.45 36.73 -9.16
C GLU A 395 27.50 35.70 -8.52
N ASN A 396 26.43 35.33 -9.22
CA ASN A 396 25.40 34.45 -8.69
C ASN A 396 25.84 32.98 -8.69
N SER A 397 26.60 32.54 -9.70
CA SER A 397 27.19 31.20 -9.70
C SER A 397 28.26 31.05 -8.63
N ILE A 398 29.03 32.11 -8.35
CA ILE A 398 29.97 32.15 -7.23
C ILE A 398 29.22 32.02 -5.89
N LYS A 399 28.21 32.87 -5.65
CA LYS A 399 27.37 32.80 -4.42
C LYS A 399 26.71 31.46 -4.22
N LEU A 400 26.26 30.83 -5.30
CA LEU A 400 25.64 29.51 -5.26
C LEU A 400 26.65 28.44 -4.78
N LEU A 401 27.88 28.48 -5.28
CA LEU A 401 28.95 27.57 -4.84
C LEU A 401 29.39 27.86 -3.40
N GLU A 402 29.43 29.12 -2.99
CA GLU A 402 29.70 29.51 -1.59
C GLU A 402 28.59 29.03 -0.63
N LEU A 403 27.32 29.17 -1.03
CA LEU A 403 26.19 28.64 -0.27
C LEU A 403 26.34 27.13 -0.07
N PHE A 404 26.68 26.39 -1.13
CA PHE A 404 26.95 24.96 -1.00
C PHE A 404 28.06 24.67 0.02
N LEU A 405 29.21 25.34 -0.09
CA LEU A 405 30.33 25.13 0.82
C LEU A 405 29.94 25.38 2.28
N SER A 406 29.06 26.34 2.55
CA SER A 406 28.54 26.62 3.90
C SER A 406 27.57 25.58 4.44
N LEU A 407 26.80 24.91 3.57
CA LEU A 407 25.81 23.89 3.95
C LEU A 407 26.39 22.48 3.96
N TYR A 408 27.50 22.26 3.26
CA TYR A 408 28.10 20.95 3.09
C TYR A 408 28.76 20.48 4.39
N ASN A 409 28.46 19.23 4.79
CA ASN A 409 28.91 18.66 6.06
C ASN A 409 30.37 18.14 6.05
N LYS A 410 31.14 18.43 5.00
CA LYS A 410 32.58 18.14 4.87
C LYS A 410 32.94 16.67 5.15
N GLU A 411 32.07 15.72 4.80
CA GLU A 411 32.37 14.28 4.92
C GLU A 411 33.32 13.77 3.83
N ASP A 412 33.44 14.48 2.70
CA ASP A 412 34.31 14.14 1.57
C ASP A 412 34.94 15.42 0.99
N PHE A 413 36.25 15.42 0.75
CA PHE A 413 36.95 16.60 0.24
C PHE A 413 36.74 16.83 -1.27
N ARG A 414 36.32 15.79 -2.02
CA ARG A 414 36.24 15.83 -3.50
C ARG A 414 35.31 16.93 -4.04
N PRO A 415 34.13 17.21 -3.46
CA PRO A 415 33.27 18.29 -3.91
C PRO A 415 33.92 19.67 -3.72
N ILE A 416 34.62 19.86 -2.60
CA ILE A 416 35.34 21.10 -2.30
C ILE A 416 36.48 21.29 -3.31
N GLU A 417 37.22 20.22 -3.61
CA GLU A 417 38.27 20.24 -4.62
C GLU A 417 37.73 20.61 -6.01
N LYS A 418 36.58 20.09 -6.42
CA LYS A 418 35.95 20.44 -7.71
C LYS A 418 35.57 21.92 -7.77
N ILE A 419 35.05 22.49 -6.68
CA ILE A 419 34.73 23.91 -6.61
C ILE A 419 35.99 24.76 -6.65
N ALA A 420 37.06 24.33 -5.97
CA ALA A 420 38.36 24.98 -6.04
C ALA A 420 38.92 24.96 -7.48
N ASP A 421 38.79 23.84 -8.20
CA ASP A 421 39.15 23.73 -9.62
C ASP A 421 38.35 24.73 -10.48
N GLN A 422 37.05 24.86 -10.23
CA GLN A 422 36.19 25.82 -10.94
C GLN A 422 36.58 27.28 -10.63
N PHE A 423 36.84 27.61 -9.37
CA PHE A 423 37.32 28.93 -8.97
C PHE A 423 38.68 29.26 -9.58
N SER A 424 39.60 28.30 -9.62
CA SER A 424 40.87 28.43 -10.33
C SER A 424 40.65 28.72 -11.83
N ALA A 425 39.78 27.96 -12.49
CA ALA A 425 39.45 28.16 -13.91
C ALA A 425 38.82 29.55 -14.18
N TRP A 426 38.13 30.12 -13.18
CA TRP A 426 37.57 31.48 -13.22
C TRP A 426 38.55 32.58 -12.79
N ASN A 427 39.83 32.27 -12.57
CA ASN A 427 40.86 33.18 -12.06
C ASN A 427 40.53 33.78 -10.68
N LEU A 428 39.83 33.03 -9.82
CA LEU A 428 39.57 33.36 -8.42
C LEU A 428 40.59 32.65 -7.52
N ASN A 429 41.88 32.89 -7.80
CA ASN A 429 42.98 32.07 -7.32
C ASN A 429 43.10 32.04 -5.78
N GLU A 430 42.88 33.16 -5.11
CA GLU A 430 42.93 33.23 -3.64
C GLU A 430 41.89 32.29 -3.00
N ARG A 431 40.64 32.35 -3.49
CA ARG A 431 39.56 31.48 -3.03
C ARG A 431 39.84 30.01 -3.36
N ALA A 432 40.36 29.72 -4.56
CA ALA A 432 40.74 28.36 -4.93
C ALA A 432 41.82 27.80 -4.00
N ILE A 433 42.86 28.58 -3.69
CA ILE A 433 43.94 28.20 -2.77
C ILE A 433 43.41 27.90 -1.37
N GLU A 434 42.48 28.72 -0.84
CA GLU A 434 41.86 28.49 0.45
C GLU A 434 41.13 27.13 0.49
N LEU A 435 40.32 26.84 -0.53
CA LEU A 435 39.60 25.57 -0.62
C LEU A 435 40.54 24.37 -0.80
N TYR A 436 41.63 24.50 -1.58
CA TYR A 436 42.63 23.43 -1.68
C TYR A 436 43.33 23.15 -0.34
N ARG A 437 43.64 24.19 0.44
CA ARG A 437 44.19 24.03 1.79
C ARG A 437 43.18 23.34 2.71
N GLU A 438 41.90 23.68 2.59
CA GLU A 438 40.84 22.99 3.32
C GLU A 438 40.78 21.50 2.95
N CYS A 439 40.88 21.15 1.66
CA CYS A 439 40.97 19.75 1.23
C CYS A 439 42.15 19.01 1.87
N LEU A 440 43.34 19.65 1.94
CA LEU A 440 44.51 19.06 2.61
C LEU A 440 44.26 18.83 4.10
N ASN A 441 43.64 19.80 4.78
CA ASN A 441 43.29 19.67 6.20
C ASN A 441 42.31 18.50 6.43
N MET A 442 41.34 18.32 5.54
CA MET A 442 40.38 17.21 5.60
C MET A 442 41.01 15.83 5.36
N ILE A 443 42.01 15.75 4.48
CA ILE A 443 42.78 14.51 4.27
C ILE A 443 43.62 14.20 5.52
N GLY A 444 44.07 15.23 6.25
CA GLY A 444 44.77 15.09 7.52
C GLY A 444 46.01 14.19 7.41
N ASN A 445 46.17 13.27 8.36
CA ASN A 445 47.27 12.31 8.41
C ASN A 445 46.99 11.00 7.63
N GLU A 446 45.94 10.95 6.82
CA GLU A 446 45.66 9.74 6.03
C GLU A 446 46.81 9.47 5.03
N ASN A 447 47.24 8.20 4.92
CA ASN A 447 48.32 7.80 4.02
C ASN A 447 47.88 7.81 2.54
N LYS A 448 47.70 9.01 1.98
CA LYS A 448 47.28 9.28 0.60
C LYS A 448 48.27 10.22 -0.12
N PRO A 449 49.57 9.87 -0.19
CA PRO A 449 50.63 10.78 -0.67
C PRO A 449 50.43 11.29 -2.10
N ARG A 450 49.83 10.47 -2.98
CA ARG A 450 49.50 10.87 -4.35
C ARG A 450 48.45 11.98 -4.41
N ILE A 451 47.45 11.94 -3.53
CA ILE A 451 46.36 12.91 -3.50
C ILE A 451 46.87 14.24 -2.93
N ILE A 452 47.65 14.17 -1.85
CA ILE A 452 48.30 15.34 -1.23
C ILE A 452 49.17 16.06 -2.25
N SER A 453 50.12 15.34 -2.87
CA SER A 453 51.02 15.92 -3.88
C SER A 453 50.27 16.56 -5.06
N ARG A 454 49.17 15.95 -5.50
CA ARG A 454 48.31 16.52 -6.57
C ARG A 454 47.68 17.85 -6.13
N ILE A 455 47.14 17.94 -4.92
CA ILE A 455 46.50 19.17 -4.41
C ILE A 455 47.54 20.27 -4.15
N GLU A 456 48.71 19.91 -3.60
CA GLU A 456 49.83 20.85 -3.43
C GLU A 456 50.29 21.44 -4.76
N LYS A 457 50.37 20.62 -5.82
CA LYS A 457 50.67 21.10 -7.17
C LYS A 457 49.62 22.08 -7.68
N LYS A 458 48.33 21.85 -7.40
CA LYS A 458 47.25 22.78 -7.76
C LYS A 458 47.39 24.13 -7.03
N ILE A 459 47.78 24.13 -5.76
CA ILE A 459 48.08 25.36 -5.00
C ILE A 459 49.25 26.10 -5.65
N GLN A 460 50.33 25.41 -6.00
CA GLN A 460 51.50 26.04 -6.63
C GLN A 460 51.18 26.65 -7.99
N ASN A 461 50.32 26.00 -8.79
CA ASN A 461 49.89 26.51 -10.09
C ASN A 461 48.95 27.73 -10.01
N ASN A 462 48.36 28.01 -8.84
CA ASN A 462 47.45 29.14 -8.62
C ASN A 462 48.10 30.33 -7.90
N LYS A 463 49.36 30.18 -7.47
CA LYS A 463 50.20 31.29 -6.99
C LYS A 463 50.81 32.02 -8.18
#